data_AF-A0A3N4GBA5-F1
#
_entry.id   AF-A0A3N4GBA5-F1
#
_cell.length_a   1.000
_cell.length_b   1.000
_cell.length_c   1.000
_cell.angle_alpha   90.00
_cell.angle_beta   90.00
_cell.angle_gamma   90.00
#
_symmetry.space_group_name_H-M   'P 1'
#
loop_
_entity.id
_entity.type
_entity.pdbx_description
1 polymer ?
#
loop_
_entity_poly.entity_id
_entity_poly.type
_entity_poly.pdbx_seq_one_letter_code
_entity_poly.pdbx_strand_id
1 'polypeptide(L)'
;MIPDHIASGPTELWQIAVATSLLRSHTATPEDCYFLIWEGWPYPEYKSTAAAQVDLRGGVFDSETIVRSYYLFRGSSDLFAWTEPSESGAHQPPLEKLLPLPSFIWPSDRAWCITKDVDPHFASIGANTRAVDELLSDTRIDVVVDDPTSEPPRYT
;
A
#
# COMPACT_ATOMS: atom_id res chain seq x y z
N MET A 1 -11.73 19.34 28.99
CA MET A 1 -10.62 19.48 28.02
C MET A 1 -9.55 18.50 28.44
N ILE A 2 -9.67 17.27 27.95
CA ILE A 2 -8.70 16.20 28.19
C ILE A 2 -7.58 16.42 27.15
N PRO A 3 -6.29 16.38 27.51
CA PRO A 3 -5.23 16.51 26.53
C PRO A 3 -5.21 15.26 25.64
N ASP A 4 -5.25 15.47 24.33
CA ASP A 4 -4.99 14.45 23.32
C ASP A 4 -3.52 14.01 23.41
N HIS A 5 -3.23 13.01 24.24
CA HIS A 5 -2.19 12.02 23.95
C HIS A 5 -2.97 10.81 23.42
N ILE A 6 -2.74 10.24 22.23
CA ILE A 6 -1.49 9.67 21.70
C ILE A 6 -1.60 9.54 20.18
N ALA A 7 -0.56 9.92 19.44
CA ALA A 7 -0.16 9.21 18.22
C ALA A 7 1.38 9.17 18.18
N SER A 8 2.00 8.36 19.05
CA SER A 8 3.47 8.22 19.11
C SER A 8 4.00 7.01 18.31
N GLY A 9 3.20 6.47 17.41
CA GLY A 9 3.56 5.35 16.54
C GLY A 9 3.87 5.81 15.11
N PRO A 10 4.60 5.00 14.33
CA PRO A 10 4.87 5.31 12.92
C PRO A 10 3.58 5.42 12.10
N THR A 11 3.57 6.33 11.12
CA THR A 11 2.44 6.49 10.19
C THR A 11 2.26 5.24 9.32
N GLU A 12 1.05 5.01 8.79
CA GLU A 12 0.80 3.87 7.87
C GLU A 12 1.76 3.91 6.66
N LEU A 13 1.94 5.10 6.06
CA LEU A 13 2.87 5.24 4.93
C LEU A 13 4.31 4.90 5.31
N TRP A 14 4.76 5.31 6.49
CA TRP A 14 6.10 4.97 6.94
C TRP A 14 6.27 3.45 7.10
N GLN A 15 5.28 2.76 7.67
CA GLN A 15 5.34 1.31 7.84
C GLN A 15 5.37 0.60 6.49
N ILE A 16 4.55 1.05 5.53
CA ILE A 16 4.55 0.52 4.16
C ILE A 16 5.87 0.84 3.45
N ALA A 17 6.47 2.01 3.67
CA ALA A 17 7.77 2.38 3.12
C ALA A 17 8.91 1.51 3.67
N VAL A 18 8.87 1.16 4.97
CA VAL A 18 9.79 0.17 5.56
C VAL A 18 9.62 -1.19 4.86
N ALA A 19 8.39 -1.67 4.73
CA ALA A 19 8.11 -2.96 4.10
C ALA A 19 8.54 -2.99 2.62
N THR A 20 8.20 -1.98 1.82
CA THR A 20 8.61 -1.93 0.41
C THR A 20 10.12 -1.79 0.25
N SER A 21 10.80 -1.06 1.15
CA SER A 21 12.27 -0.94 1.15
C SER A 21 12.96 -2.29 1.34
N LEU A 22 12.47 -3.14 2.25
CA LEU A 22 12.95 -4.51 2.43
C LEU A 22 12.65 -5.38 1.21
N LEU A 23 11.42 -5.32 0.70
CA LEU A 23 10.99 -6.11 -0.45
C LEU A 23 11.69 -5.74 -1.76
N ARG A 24 12.29 -4.55 -1.82
CA ARG A 24 13.01 -4.02 -2.98
C ARG A 24 14.15 -4.93 -3.46
N SER A 25 14.85 -5.61 -2.53
CA SER A 25 15.91 -6.57 -2.88
C SER A 25 15.40 -7.94 -3.33
N HIS A 26 14.09 -8.18 -3.25
CA HIS A 26 13.44 -9.45 -3.62
C HIS A 26 12.72 -9.39 -4.96
N THR A 27 12.98 -8.36 -5.77
CA THR A 27 12.46 -8.21 -7.13
C THR A 27 13.59 -7.81 -8.08
N ALA A 28 13.49 -8.23 -9.35
CA ALA A 28 14.36 -7.76 -10.43
C ALA A 28 13.90 -6.40 -10.99
N THR A 29 12.73 -5.90 -10.57
CA THR A 29 12.07 -4.72 -11.13
C THR A 29 11.68 -3.66 -10.08
N PRO A 30 12.58 -3.25 -9.17
CA PRO A 30 12.23 -2.36 -8.06
C PRO A 30 11.83 -0.94 -8.48
N GLU A 31 12.31 -0.47 -9.62
CA GLU A 31 11.96 0.85 -10.20
C GLU A 31 10.67 0.81 -11.03
N ASP A 32 10.13 -0.38 -11.25
CA ASP A 32 9.01 -0.63 -12.13
C ASP A 32 7.87 -1.33 -11.38
N CYS A 33 7.25 -0.59 -10.48
CA CYS A 33 6.14 -1.02 -9.67
C CYS A 33 4.83 -0.38 -10.11
N TYR A 34 3.75 -1.07 -9.83
CA TYR A 34 2.38 -0.62 -10.05
C TYR A 34 1.72 -0.34 -8.72
N PHE A 35 0.83 0.64 -8.73
CA PHE A 35 0.08 1.09 -7.56
C PHE A 35 -1.39 1.21 -7.92
N LEU A 36 -2.27 0.74 -7.04
CA LEU A 36 -3.70 1.00 -7.15
C LEU A 36 -4.13 1.98 -6.06
N ILE A 37 -4.71 3.10 -6.47
CA ILE A 37 -5.33 4.06 -5.55
C ILE A 37 -6.84 3.99 -5.73
N TRP A 38 -7.57 3.82 -4.62
CA TRP A 38 -9.02 3.68 -4.66
C TRP A 38 -9.69 4.95 -5.21
N GLU A 39 -10.65 4.77 -6.12
CA GLU A 39 -11.34 5.90 -6.74
C GLU A 39 -12.16 6.74 -5.75
N GLY A 40 -12.62 6.10 -4.65
CA GLY A 40 -13.49 6.72 -3.65
C GLY A 40 -12.84 7.79 -2.76
N TRP A 41 -11.51 7.86 -2.73
CA TRP A 41 -10.78 8.88 -1.97
C TRP A 41 -11.05 10.31 -2.51
N PRO A 42 -11.15 11.35 -1.66
CA PRO A 42 -11.71 12.66 -2.04
C PRO A 42 -10.69 13.63 -2.69
N TYR A 43 -9.67 13.12 -3.37
CA TYR A 43 -8.60 13.93 -3.96
C TYR A 43 -8.80 14.04 -5.47
N PRO A 44 -9.15 15.22 -6.00
CA PRO A 44 -9.43 15.38 -7.41
C PRO A 44 -8.16 15.36 -8.28
N GLU A 45 -6.97 15.60 -7.73
CA GLU A 45 -5.74 15.83 -8.50
C GLU A 45 -5.33 14.62 -9.34
N TYR A 46 -5.69 13.41 -8.92
CA TYR A 46 -5.40 12.18 -9.65
C TYR A 46 -6.63 11.54 -10.31
N LYS A 47 -7.82 12.13 -10.14
CA LYS A 47 -9.06 11.68 -10.80
C LYS A 47 -9.11 12.22 -12.22
N SER A 48 -8.34 11.61 -13.11
CA SER A 48 -8.45 11.87 -14.55
C SER A 48 -9.41 10.88 -15.20
N THR A 49 -10.29 11.37 -16.08
CA THR A 49 -11.15 10.51 -16.91
C THR A 49 -10.36 9.67 -17.93
N ALA A 50 -9.08 9.99 -18.15
CA ALA A 50 -8.19 9.24 -19.02
C ALA A 50 -7.26 8.27 -18.25
N ALA A 51 -7.29 8.27 -16.91
CA ALA A 51 -6.47 7.36 -16.13
C ALA A 51 -6.96 5.92 -16.32
N ALA A 52 -6.01 4.99 -16.46
CA ALA A 52 -6.33 3.57 -16.51
C ALA A 52 -7.00 3.15 -15.19
N GLN A 53 -8.14 2.47 -15.29
CA GLN A 53 -8.87 1.95 -14.14
C GLN A 53 -8.79 0.42 -14.09
N VAL A 54 -8.72 -0.10 -12.86
CA VAL A 54 -8.75 -1.53 -12.56
C VAL A 54 -9.91 -1.77 -11.62
N ASP A 55 -10.83 -2.62 -12.05
CA ASP A 55 -11.92 -3.07 -11.21
C ASP A 55 -11.53 -4.36 -10.48
N LEU A 56 -11.63 -4.33 -9.16
CA LEU A 56 -11.65 -5.53 -8.34
C LEU A 56 -13.07 -6.11 -8.38
N ARG A 57 -13.17 -7.34 -8.91
CA ARG A 57 -14.41 -8.11 -8.95
C ARG A 57 -14.37 -9.23 -7.93
N GLY A 58 -15.53 -9.52 -7.36
CA GLY A 58 -15.69 -10.59 -6.39
C GLY A 58 -17.01 -10.48 -5.66
N GLY A 59 -17.36 -11.53 -4.93
CA GLY A 59 -18.60 -11.59 -4.18
C GLY A 59 -18.92 -13.03 -3.85
N VAL A 60 -19.51 -13.24 -2.66
CA VAL A 60 -19.90 -14.58 -2.20
C VAL A 60 -20.93 -15.21 -3.16
N PHE A 61 -21.77 -14.38 -3.78
CA PHE A 61 -22.86 -14.81 -4.64
C PHE A 61 -22.63 -14.55 -6.13
N ASP A 62 -21.70 -13.65 -6.49
CA ASP A 62 -21.40 -13.28 -7.86
C ASP A 62 -19.94 -12.83 -7.98
N SER A 63 -19.15 -13.56 -8.75
CA SER A 63 -17.73 -13.27 -9.00
C SER A 63 -17.51 -12.10 -9.95
N GLU A 64 -18.52 -11.71 -10.74
CA GLU A 64 -18.43 -10.61 -11.69
C GLU A 64 -18.82 -9.25 -11.08
N THR A 65 -19.40 -9.26 -9.89
CA THR A 65 -19.76 -8.04 -9.17
C THR A 65 -18.51 -7.19 -8.92
N ILE A 66 -18.58 -5.91 -9.28
CA ILE A 66 -17.54 -4.93 -8.97
C ILE A 66 -17.64 -4.62 -7.48
N VAL A 67 -16.65 -5.01 -6.70
CA VAL A 67 -16.59 -4.65 -5.27
C VAL A 67 -15.86 -3.32 -5.07
N ARG A 68 -14.92 -3.00 -5.96
CA ARG A 68 -14.11 -1.78 -5.84
C ARG A 68 -13.44 -1.42 -7.16
N SER A 69 -13.28 -0.13 -7.44
CA SER A 69 -12.56 0.36 -8.64
C SER A 69 -11.39 1.24 -8.24
N TYR A 70 -10.29 1.12 -8.97
CA TYR A 70 -9.01 1.76 -8.66
C TYR A 70 -8.42 2.47 -9.87
N TYR A 71 -7.65 3.52 -9.63
CA TYR A 71 -6.75 4.09 -10.62
C TYR A 71 -5.38 3.43 -10.57
N LEU A 72 -4.83 3.10 -11.73
CA LEU A 72 -3.51 2.47 -11.87
C LEU A 72 -2.41 3.52 -12.08
N PHE A 73 -1.38 3.45 -11.24
CA PHE A 73 -0.15 4.23 -11.37
C PHE A 73 1.05 3.30 -11.53
N ARG A 74 2.16 3.87 -12.00
CA ARG A 74 3.43 3.16 -12.22
C ARG A 74 4.59 4.04 -11.75
N GLY A 75 5.55 3.47 -11.04
CA GLY A 75 6.69 4.20 -10.49
C GLY A 75 7.63 3.32 -9.65
N SER A 76 8.59 3.93 -8.97
CA SER A 76 9.53 3.23 -8.09
C SER A 76 8.88 2.81 -6.77
N SER A 77 9.30 1.67 -6.23
CA SER A 77 8.90 1.18 -4.89
C SER A 77 9.51 1.96 -3.71
N ASP A 78 10.36 2.96 -3.99
CA ASP A 78 10.90 3.85 -2.95
C ASP A 78 9.83 4.84 -2.47
N LEU A 79 9.09 4.43 -1.45
CA LEU A 79 8.04 5.24 -0.83
C LEU A 79 8.58 6.23 0.21
N PHE A 80 9.83 6.10 0.66
CA PHE A 80 10.43 7.15 1.50
C PHE A 80 10.59 8.45 0.71
N ALA A 81 10.83 8.37 -0.60
CA ALA A 81 10.79 9.54 -1.47
C ALA A 81 9.42 10.27 -1.49
N TRP A 82 8.34 9.62 -1.03
CA TRP A 82 7.01 10.23 -0.96
C TRP A 82 6.79 11.00 0.35
N THR A 83 7.56 10.68 1.39
CA THR A 83 7.53 11.34 2.70
C THR A 83 8.43 12.57 2.74
N GLU A 84 9.47 12.58 1.90
CA GLU A 84 10.40 13.71 1.81
C GLU A 84 9.84 14.88 0.97
N PRO A 85 10.14 16.14 1.33
CA PRO A 85 9.88 17.28 0.46
C PRO A 85 10.64 17.15 -0.87
N SER A 86 10.03 17.57 -1.99
CA SER A 86 10.73 17.50 -3.27
C SER A 86 11.95 18.43 -3.29
N GLU A 87 13.08 17.96 -3.84
CA GLU A 87 14.32 18.75 -3.95
C GLU A 87 14.17 19.97 -4.90
N SER A 88 13.07 20.04 -5.65
CA SER A 88 12.82 21.01 -6.70
C SER A 88 12.38 22.38 -6.17
N GLY A 89 13.07 22.95 -5.17
CA GLY A 89 13.11 24.38 -4.80
C GLY A 89 11.79 25.17 -4.56
N ALA A 90 10.63 24.58 -4.81
CA ALA A 90 9.31 25.11 -4.55
C ALA A 90 8.81 24.50 -3.26
N HIS A 91 8.04 25.25 -2.47
CA HIS A 91 7.37 24.81 -1.25
C HIS A 91 6.26 23.76 -1.51
N GLN A 92 6.52 22.76 -2.36
CA GLN A 92 5.62 21.68 -2.62
C GLN A 92 5.58 20.76 -1.39
N PRO A 93 4.39 20.46 -0.85
CA PRO A 93 4.28 19.51 0.24
C PRO A 93 4.72 18.12 -0.24
N PRO A 94 5.19 17.24 0.67
CA PRO A 94 5.50 15.85 0.34
C PRO A 94 4.30 15.15 -0.30
N LEU A 95 4.58 14.16 -1.17
CA LEU A 95 3.55 13.46 -1.94
C LEU A 95 2.53 12.75 -1.05
N GLU A 96 2.94 12.30 0.14
CA GLU A 96 2.05 11.72 1.17
C GLU A 96 0.89 12.64 1.57
N LYS A 97 1.07 13.97 1.43
CA LYS A 97 0.04 14.97 1.75
C LYS A 97 -0.88 15.24 0.57
N LEU A 98 -0.50 14.77 -0.61
CA LEU A 98 -1.18 15.03 -1.88
C LEU A 98 -1.87 13.77 -2.42
N LEU A 99 -1.40 12.57 -2.07
CA LEU A 99 -1.98 11.30 -2.50
C LEU A 99 -2.28 10.42 -1.28
N PRO A 100 -3.41 9.68 -1.30
CA PRO A 100 -3.67 8.65 -0.30
C PRO A 100 -2.68 7.49 -0.45
N LEU A 101 -2.54 6.71 0.63
CA LEU A 101 -1.78 5.47 0.60
C LEU A 101 -2.34 4.52 -0.47
N PRO A 102 -1.49 3.96 -1.36
CA PRO A 102 -1.94 2.97 -2.34
C PRO A 102 -2.51 1.73 -1.67
N SER A 103 -3.64 1.25 -2.19
CA SER A 103 -4.28 0.03 -1.71
C SER A 103 -3.59 -1.24 -2.20
N PHE A 104 -2.91 -1.19 -3.34
CA PHE A 104 -2.06 -2.28 -3.83
C PHE A 104 -0.73 -1.75 -4.30
N ILE A 105 0.34 -2.51 -4.08
CA ILE A 105 1.69 -2.24 -4.56
C ILE A 105 2.33 -3.54 -5.01
N TRP A 106 2.82 -3.62 -6.25
CA TRP A 106 3.56 -4.79 -6.74
C TRP A 106 4.57 -4.42 -7.85
N PRO A 107 5.71 -5.11 -7.94
CA PRO A 107 6.68 -4.93 -9.02
C PRO A 107 6.20 -5.61 -10.31
N SER A 108 6.75 -5.22 -11.46
CA SER A 108 6.31 -5.75 -12.76
C SER A 108 6.59 -7.24 -12.95
N ASP A 109 7.60 -7.78 -12.27
CA ASP A 109 7.87 -9.23 -12.18
C ASP A 109 6.98 -9.98 -11.17
N ARG A 110 6.12 -9.28 -10.43
CA ARG A 110 5.15 -9.83 -9.46
C ARG A 110 5.80 -10.66 -8.34
N ALA A 111 7.06 -10.38 -8.01
CA ALA A 111 7.79 -11.12 -6.97
C ALA A 111 7.19 -10.96 -5.57
N TRP A 112 6.44 -9.89 -5.32
CA TRP A 112 5.69 -9.63 -4.09
C TRP A 112 4.47 -8.73 -4.38
N CYS A 113 3.54 -8.66 -3.44
CA CYS A 113 2.40 -7.73 -3.48
C CYS A 113 2.04 -7.31 -2.06
N ILE A 114 1.85 -6.01 -1.84
CA ILE A 114 1.27 -5.47 -0.61
C ILE A 114 -0.16 -5.05 -0.91
N THR A 115 -1.09 -5.41 -0.02
CA THR A 115 -2.49 -4.99 -0.08
C THR A 115 -2.90 -4.32 1.23
N LYS A 116 -3.39 -3.08 1.15
CA LYS A 116 -3.93 -2.29 2.25
C LYS A 116 -5.27 -1.72 1.80
N ASP A 117 -6.32 -2.53 1.88
CA ASP A 117 -7.67 -2.04 1.57
C ASP A 117 -8.12 -1.03 2.64
N VAL A 118 -9.16 -0.24 2.36
CA VAL A 118 -9.63 0.82 3.27
C VAL A 118 -10.34 0.27 4.51
N ASP A 119 -10.79 -0.99 4.48
CA ASP A 119 -11.58 -1.58 5.56
C ASP A 119 -10.70 -2.18 6.68
N PRO A 120 -9.63 -2.96 6.39
CA PRO A 120 -8.76 -3.51 7.44
C PRO A 120 -7.78 -2.48 8.00
N HIS A 121 -7.48 -2.58 9.31
CA HIS A 121 -6.43 -1.79 9.97
C HIS A 121 -5.02 -2.33 9.78
N PHE A 122 -4.83 -3.32 8.91
CA PHE A 122 -3.55 -3.95 8.60
C PHE A 122 -3.34 -4.03 7.08
N ALA A 123 -2.10 -4.25 6.67
CA ALA A 123 -1.76 -4.61 5.30
C ALA A 123 -1.39 -6.10 5.23
N SER A 124 -1.79 -6.78 4.16
CA SER A 124 -1.34 -8.13 3.85
C SER A 124 -0.20 -8.07 2.84
N ILE A 125 0.77 -8.97 2.99
CA ILE A 125 1.93 -9.06 2.10
C ILE A 125 2.04 -10.48 1.57
N GLY A 126 1.94 -10.64 0.26
CA GLY A 126 2.29 -11.88 -0.43
C GLY A 126 3.70 -11.77 -1.01
N ALA A 127 4.62 -12.64 -0.58
CA ALA A 127 5.98 -12.68 -1.09
C ALA A 127 6.57 -14.09 -0.96
N ASN A 128 7.78 -14.31 -1.49
CA ASN A 128 8.50 -15.56 -1.27
C ASN A 128 8.93 -15.71 0.21
N THR A 129 9.25 -16.94 0.64
CA THR A 129 9.60 -17.25 2.04
C THR A 129 10.76 -16.41 2.58
N ARG A 130 11.81 -16.18 1.79
CA ARG A 130 12.96 -15.38 2.23
C ARG A 130 12.56 -13.93 2.52
N ALA A 131 11.75 -13.34 1.66
CA ALA A 131 11.23 -11.99 1.84
C ALA A 131 10.33 -11.90 3.08
N VAL A 132 9.48 -12.91 3.31
CA VAL A 132 8.62 -13.01 4.50
C VAL A 132 9.47 -13.14 5.77
N ASP A 133 10.50 -13.99 5.79
CA ASP A 133 11.40 -14.15 6.94
C ASP A 133 12.14 -12.85 7.28
N GLU A 134 12.58 -12.10 6.26
CA GLU A 134 13.22 -10.80 6.45
C GLU A 134 12.23 -9.76 7.01
N LEU A 135 10.97 -9.74 6.55
CA LEU A 135 9.92 -8.88 7.10
C LEU A 135 9.61 -9.21 8.57
N LEU A 136 9.46 -10.50 8.90
CA LEU A 136 9.19 -10.98 10.27
C LEU A 136 10.35 -10.69 11.23
N SER A 137 11.57 -10.53 10.71
CA SER A 137 12.76 -10.23 11.51
C SER A 137 12.96 -8.73 11.74
N ASP A 138 12.26 -7.86 11.03
CA ASP A 138 12.41 -6.42 11.15
C ASP A 138 11.57 -5.86 12.31
N THR A 139 12.23 -5.20 13.25
CA THR A 139 11.58 -4.68 14.48
C THR A 139 10.98 -3.28 14.32
N ARG A 140 11.10 -2.67 13.14
CA ARG A 140 10.52 -1.36 12.82
C ARG A 140 9.03 -1.44 12.52
N ILE A 141 8.56 -2.59 12.06
CA ILE A 141 7.16 -2.87 11.72
C ILE A 141 6.67 -4.08 12.50
N ASP A 142 5.38 -4.12 12.82
CA ASP A 142 4.76 -5.30 13.43
C ASP A 142 4.23 -6.20 12.31
N VAL A 143 4.80 -7.40 12.20
CA VAL A 143 4.48 -8.36 11.14
C VAL A 143 4.20 -9.71 11.77
N VAL A 144 3.08 -10.31 11.38
CA VAL A 144 2.69 -11.65 11.79
C VAL A 144 2.50 -12.53 10.56
N VAL A 145 2.72 -13.83 10.74
CA VAL A 145 2.41 -14.80 9.70
C VAL A 145 0.89 -14.88 9.56
N ASP A 146 0.41 -14.72 8.33
CA ASP A 146 -0.97 -15.00 7.96
C ASP A 146 -1.06 -16.40 7.33
N ASP A 147 -2.00 -17.21 7.80
CA ASP A 147 -2.29 -18.51 7.21
C ASP A 147 -3.50 -18.34 6.27
N PRO A 148 -3.31 -18.41 4.94
CA PRO A 148 -4.39 -18.19 3.98
C PRO A 148 -5.47 -19.28 4.04
N THR A 149 -5.24 -20.38 4.75
CA THR A 149 -6.22 -21.45 4.97
C THR A 149 -7.05 -21.24 6.24
N SER A 150 -6.64 -20.32 7.10
CA SER A 150 -7.36 -19.95 8.31
C SER A 150 -8.30 -18.78 8.02
N GLU A 151 -9.55 -18.86 8.50
CA GLU A 151 -10.50 -17.75 8.32
C GLU A 151 -10.09 -16.58 9.22
N PRO A 152 -9.92 -15.35 8.68
CA PRO A 152 -9.54 -14.21 9.48
C PRO A 152 -10.64 -13.84 10.48
N PRO A 153 -10.30 -13.36 11.69
CA PRO A 153 -11.29 -12.92 12.66
C PRO A 153 -12.12 -11.78 12.07
N ARG A 154 -13.45 -11.95 12.03
CA ARG A 154 -14.36 -10.90 11.55
C ARG A 154 -14.54 -9.86 12.64
N TYR A 155 -14.38 -8.58 12.30
CA TYR A 155 -14.85 -7.49 13.16
C TYR A 155 -16.37 -7.67 13.34
N THR A 156 -16.81 -7.86 14.58
CA THR A 156 -18.22 -8.03 14.97
C THR A 156 -18.72 -6.80 15.69
#